data_AF-A0A7S2UUP1-F1
#
_entry.id   AF-A0A7S2UUP1-F1
#
_cell.length_a   1.000
_cell.length_b   1.000
_cell.length_c   1.000
_cell.angle_alpha   90.00
_cell.angle_beta   90.00
_cell.angle_gamma   90.00
#
_symmetry.space_group_name_H-M   'P 1'
#
loop_
_entity.id
_entity.type
_entity.pdbx_description
1 polymer ?
#
loop_
_entity_poly.entity_id
_entity_poly.type
_entity_poly.pdbx_seq_one_letter_code
_entity_poly.pdbx_strand_id
1 'polypeptide(L)'
;MQSAGILSGAGGVKSSDENLGDLMQTLDFSAIEEMDPSVVDGHRVIYDREVPFEVRLQDSAEAPQQVGTLEAIKVKVLLLGDDANPESVRIELSSEADLFFHYYHQLDLTGFKTVQDQQRLMVEFPDYPNVLIRMLNNCIKEPHSCLAVFVMQQDVHARLDFIQNMEYKFVELMTCHFVHSPEDSVQRHITYRYKSMKSRLALMQNRLQEVNNLVKMKNPSLLLQLQRSGASSASTAGR
;
A
#
# COMPACT_ATOMS: atom_id res chain seq x y z
N MET A 1 -48.09 54.47 -24.91
CA MET A 1 -49.23 53.64 -24.48
C MET A 1 -48.88 52.19 -24.75
N GLN A 2 -48.81 51.38 -23.68
CA GLN A 2 -49.04 49.92 -23.57
C GLN A 2 -48.28 48.95 -24.50
N SER A 3 -47.92 47.72 -24.14
CA SER A 3 -47.68 46.92 -22.92
C SER A 3 -47.52 45.47 -23.41
N ALA A 4 -46.62 44.69 -22.79
CA ALA A 4 -46.52 43.22 -22.75
C ALA A 4 -46.25 42.47 -24.10
N GLY A 5 -45.46 41.40 -24.18
CA GLY A 5 -44.80 40.52 -23.21
C GLY A 5 -44.81 39.07 -23.78
N ILE A 6 -43.86 38.25 -23.30
CA ILE A 6 -43.85 36.76 -23.25
C ILE A 6 -42.67 36.06 -23.95
N LEU A 7 -42.14 35.09 -23.18
CA LEU A 7 -40.87 34.36 -23.17
C LEU A 7 -40.75 33.16 -24.14
N SER A 8 -39.52 32.58 -24.14
CA SER A 8 -39.19 31.13 -24.18
C SER A 8 -38.63 30.64 -25.52
N GLY A 9 -37.52 29.88 -25.61
CA GLY A 9 -36.70 29.27 -24.56
C GLY A 9 -35.39 28.72 -25.13
N ALA A 10 -34.32 28.89 -24.36
CA ALA A 10 -33.04 28.20 -24.54
C ALA A 10 -33.12 26.86 -23.79
N GLY A 11 -33.23 25.76 -24.54
CA GLY A 11 -33.15 24.40 -24.02
C GLY A 11 -31.88 23.73 -24.53
N GLY A 12 -30.73 24.14 -24.01
CA GLY A 12 -29.48 23.39 -24.18
C GLY A 12 -29.53 22.13 -23.34
N VAL A 13 -29.69 20.98 -23.99
CA VAL A 13 -29.53 19.66 -23.37
C VAL A 13 -28.05 19.51 -23.01
N LYS A 14 -27.73 19.68 -21.73
CA LYS A 14 -26.47 19.24 -21.13
C LYS A 14 -26.75 18.32 -19.95
N SER A 15 -25.75 17.49 -19.67
CA SER A 15 -25.53 16.64 -18.49
C SER A 15 -26.40 15.38 -18.34
N SER A 16 -25.81 14.26 -18.75
CA SER A 16 -26.07 12.94 -18.16
C SER A 16 -24.78 12.14 -18.02
N ASP A 17 -23.81 12.35 -18.92
CA ASP A 17 -22.49 11.69 -18.87
C ASP A 17 -21.50 12.36 -17.90
N GLU A 18 -21.62 13.66 -17.63
CA GLU A 18 -20.73 14.36 -16.68
C GLU A 18 -20.94 13.92 -15.22
N ASN A 19 -22.11 13.36 -14.87
CA ASN A 19 -22.41 12.93 -13.49
C ASN A 19 -21.78 11.58 -13.10
N LEU A 20 -21.43 10.71 -14.05
CA LEU A 20 -20.91 9.38 -13.71
C LEU A 20 -19.42 9.42 -13.38
N GLY A 21 -18.66 10.31 -14.04
CA GLY A 21 -17.26 10.57 -13.73
C GLY A 21 -17.09 11.29 -12.38
N ASP A 22 -18.01 12.18 -12.04
CA ASP A 22 -18.01 12.94 -10.79
C ASP A 22 -18.35 12.06 -9.56
N LEU A 23 -19.22 11.05 -9.76
CA LEU A 23 -19.58 10.05 -8.73
C LEU A 23 -18.39 9.16 -8.29
N MET A 24 -17.36 9.04 -9.14
CA MET A 24 -16.12 8.33 -8.81
C MET A 24 -15.17 9.17 -7.94
N GLN A 25 -15.32 10.50 -7.92
CA GLN A 25 -14.42 11.41 -7.21
C GLN A 25 -14.86 11.72 -5.77
N THR A 26 -16.11 11.46 -5.39
CA THR A 26 -16.61 11.64 -4.01
C THR A 26 -16.64 10.34 -3.23
N LEU A 27 -15.54 9.59 -3.22
CA LEU A 27 -15.32 8.54 -2.23
C LEU A 27 -14.43 9.13 -1.14
N ASP A 28 -15.07 9.60 -0.07
CA ASP A 28 -14.36 10.20 1.05
C ASP A 28 -13.79 9.11 1.96
N PHE A 29 -12.54 8.69 1.70
CA PHE A 29 -11.79 7.78 2.56
C PHE A 29 -11.04 8.51 3.68
N SER A 30 -11.12 9.85 3.74
CA SER A 30 -10.32 10.68 4.66
C SER A 30 -10.54 10.28 6.12
N ALA A 31 -11.79 10.08 6.54
CA ALA A 31 -12.12 9.69 7.91
C ALA A 31 -11.52 8.34 8.34
N ILE A 32 -11.18 7.46 7.38
CA ILE A 32 -10.51 6.19 7.66
C ILE A 32 -9.01 6.42 7.69
N GLU A 33 -8.47 7.16 6.72
CA GLU A 33 -7.04 7.49 6.64
C GLU A 33 -6.57 8.28 7.88
N GLU A 34 -7.42 9.14 8.45
CA GLU A 34 -7.17 9.84 9.72
C GLU A 34 -7.06 8.91 10.94
N MET A 35 -7.60 7.69 10.85
CA MET A 35 -7.48 6.66 11.89
C MET A 35 -6.26 5.76 11.73
N ASP A 36 -5.39 6.02 10.74
CA ASP A 36 -4.20 5.21 10.52
C ASP A 36 -3.21 5.39 11.69
N PRO A 37 -2.89 4.34 12.47
CA PRO A 37 -1.94 4.43 13.57
C PRO A 37 -0.55 4.90 13.12
N SER A 38 -0.24 4.75 11.82
CA SER A 38 1.04 5.18 11.24
C SER A 38 1.20 6.72 11.20
N VAL A 39 0.12 7.50 11.17
CA VAL A 39 0.20 8.98 11.04
C VAL A 39 -0.11 9.73 12.34
N VAL A 40 -0.49 9.03 13.41
CA VAL A 40 -0.91 9.63 14.69
C VAL A 40 0.18 10.51 15.33
N ASP A 41 1.45 10.17 15.13
CA ASP A 41 2.60 10.89 15.70
C ASP A 41 3.10 12.04 14.80
N GLY A 42 2.26 12.56 13.89
CA GLY A 42 2.62 13.65 12.97
C GLY A 42 3.47 13.23 11.76
N HIS A 43 3.63 11.93 11.55
CA HIS A 43 4.32 11.40 10.38
C HIS A 43 3.46 11.53 9.12
N ARG A 44 4.08 11.86 7.98
CA ARG A 44 3.45 11.77 6.65
C ARG A 44 3.93 10.54 5.90
N VAL A 45 3.01 9.86 5.22
CA VAL A 45 3.37 8.75 4.32
C VAL A 45 3.87 9.32 3.00
N ILE A 46 5.11 9.01 2.63
CA ILE A 46 5.74 9.44 1.37
C ILE A 46 5.88 8.29 0.37
N TYR A 47 5.64 7.05 0.80
CA TYR A 47 5.62 5.85 -0.03
C TYR A 47 4.70 4.81 0.59
N ASP A 48 3.82 4.21 -0.22
CA ASP A 48 2.99 3.06 0.17
C ASP A 48 2.81 2.12 -1.04
N ARG A 49 3.53 1.00 -1.06
CA ARG A 49 3.45 -0.02 -2.13
C ARG A 49 3.79 -1.41 -1.61
N GLU A 50 3.30 -2.42 -2.32
CA GLU A 50 3.76 -3.80 -2.17
C GLU A 50 5.08 -4.01 -2.93
N VAL A 51 6.01 -4.71 -2.29
CA VAL A 51 7.33 -5.02 -2.82
C VAL A 51 7.61 -6.52 -2.64
N PRO A 52 8.12 -7.22 -3.67
CA PRO A 52 8.47 -8.63 -3.55
C PRO A 52 9.71 -8.80 -2.67
N PHE A 53 9.54 -9.42 -1.50
CA PHE A 53 10.61 -9.70 -0.55
C PHE A 53 10.86 -11.21 -0.49
N GLU A 54 12.12 -11.61 -0.48
CA GLU A 54 12.49 -12.97 -0.09
C GLU A 54 12.56 -13.04 1.43
N VAL A 55 11.55 -13.64 2.04
CA VAL A 55 11.42 -13.76 3.49
C VAL A 55 12.12 -15.03 3.96
N ARG A 56 13.06 -14.90 4.89
CA ARG A 56 13.85 -16.00 5.46
C ARG A 56 13.70 -16.02 6.98
N LEU A 57 13.60 -17.22 7.52
CA LEU A 57 13.64 -17.47 8.97
C LEU A 57 15.04 -17.96 9.34
N GLN A 58 15.64 -17.36 10.36
CA GLN A 58 16.93 -17.77 10.88
C GLN A 58 16.78 -18.37 12.30
N ASP A 59 16.81 -19.70 12.39
CA ASP A 59 16.63 -20.44 13.66
C ASP A 59 17.90 -20.48 14.53
N SER A 60 19.09 -20.27 13.95
CA SER A 60 20.36 -20.15 14.67
C SER A 60 21.44 -19.50 13.80
N ALA A 61 22.43 -18.85 14.43
CA ALA A 61 23.56 -18.23 13.74
C ALA A 61 24.41 -19.23 12.93
N GLU A 62 24.38 -20.52 13.28
CA GLU A 62 25.14 -21.60 12.64
C GLU A 62 24.30 -22.45 11.67
N ALA A 63 23.00 -22.19 11.54
CA ALA A 63 22.15 -22.94 10.63
C ALA A 63 22.39 -22.51 9.17
N PRO A 64 22.34 -23.44 8.19
CA PRO A 64 22.38 -23.06 6.78
C PRO A 64 21.22 -22.10 6.48
N GLN A 65 21.50 -21.01 5.75
CA GLN A 65 20.46 -20.09 5.30
C GLN A 65 19.40 -20.87 4.52
N GLN A 66 18.18 -20.92 5.07
CA GLN A 66 17.04 -21.51 4.38
C GLN A 66 16.70 -20.67 3.15
N VAL A 67 16.34 -21.33 2.05
CA VAL A 67 15.78 -20.68 0.86
C VAL A 67 14.47 -20.03 1.28
N GLY A 68 14.36 -18.71 1.12
CA GLY A 68 13.20 -17.96 1.57
C GLY A 68 11.99 -18.11 0.67
N THR A 69 10.83 -17.69 1.16
CA THR A 69 9.60 -17.55 0.38
C THR A 69 9.54 -16.16 -0.23
N LEU A 70 9.15 -16.05 -1.50
CA LEU A 70 8.90 -14.75 -2.11
C LEU A 70 7.49 -14.29 -1.73
N GLU A 71 7.40 -13.18 -1.00
CA GLU A 71 6.15 -12.62 -0.51
C GLU A 71 5.99 -11.16 -0.93
N ALA A 72 4.76 -10.76 -1.26
CA ALA A 72 4.42 -9.37 -1.49
C ALA A 72 4.23 -8.68 -0.13
N ILE A 73 5.24 -7.93 0.32
CA ILE A 73 5.21 -7.22 1.60
C ILE A 73 4.79 -5.78 1.33
N LYS A 74 3.79 -5.31 2.08
CA LYS A 74 3.35 -3.92 2.03
C LYS A 74 4.34 -3.05 2.81
N VAL A 75 4.95 -2.10 2.11
CA VAL A 75 5.98 -1.21 2.64
C VAL A 75 5.44 0.23 2.67
N LYS A 76 5.44 0.83 3.86
CA LYS A 76 5.23 2.26 4.03
C LYS A 76 6.53 2.95 4.42
N VAL A 77 6.85 4.07 3.77
CA VAL A 77 7.90 5.00 4.21
C VAL A 77 7.24 6.26 4.71
N LEU A 78 7.57 6.63 5.94
CA LEU A 78 7.01 7.73 6.67
C LEU A 78 8.11 8.73 7.04
N LEU A 79 7.75 10.01 6.97
CA LEU A 79 8.65 11.12 7.27
C LEU A 79 8.03 12.00 8.35
N LEU A 80 8.79 12.30 9.39
CA LEU A 80 8.47 13.30 10.40
C LEU A 80 9.30 14.56 10.11
N GLY A 81 8.67 15.73 10.10
CA GLY A 81 9.32 17.01 9.77
C GLY A 81 9.24 17.38 8.28
N ASP A 82 10.11 18.31 7.86
CA ASP A 82 10.14 18.84 6.50
C ASP A 82 11.03 18.01 5.58
N ASP A 83 10.79 18.04 4.27
CA ASP A 83 11.61 17.28 3.30
C ASP A 83 13.08 17.71 3.33
N ALA A 84 13.36 18.99 3.56
CA ALA A 84 14.71 19.53 3.63
C ALA A 84 15.39 19.25 4.98
N ASN A 85 14.60 19.10 6.05
CA ASN A 85 15.07 18.92 7.42
C ASN A 85 14.19 17.89 8.12
N PRO A 86 14.32 16.60 7.78
CA PRO A 86 13.54 15.56 8.42
C PRO A 86 14.03 15.35 9.85
N GLU A 87 13.09 15.15 10.76
CA GLU A 87 13.37 14.82 12.16
C GLU A 87 13.59 13.32 12.32
N SER A 88 12.75 12.52 11.65
CA SER A 88 12.77 11.06 11.72
C SER A 88 12.25 10.45 10.44
N VAL A 89 12.86 9.34 10.01
CA VAL A 89 12.39 8.48 8.92
C VAL A 89 11.96 7.16 9.53
N ARG A 90 10.75 6.72 9.23
CA ARG A 90 10.22 5.42 9.66
C ARG A 90 9.79 4.59 8.46
N ILE A 91 10.17 3.33 8.44
CA ILE A 91 9.74 2.34 7.45
C ILE A 91 8.93 1.30 8.19
N GLU A 92 7.74 0.98 7.70
CA GLU A 92 6.88 -0.06 8.24
C GLU A 92 6.68 -1.15 7.19
N LEU A 93 6.80 -2.40 7.62
CA LEU A 93 6.56 -3.59 6.82
C LEU A 93 5.36 -4.33 7.39
N SER A 94 4.41 -4.66 6.54
CA SER A 94 3.22 -5.44 6.91
C SER A 94 2.91 -6.49 5.85
N SER A 95 2.35 -7.63 6.27
CA SER A 95 1.90 -8.69 5.37
C SER A 95 0.38 -8.78 5.35
N GLU A 96 -0.19 -9.15 4.21
CA GLU A 96 -1.60 -9.54 4.11
C GLU A 96 -1.81 -11.02 4.50
N ALA A 97 -0.77 -11.85 4.36
CA ALA A 97 -0.83 -13.28 4.71
C ALA A 97 -0.75 -13.50 6.22
N ASP A 98 0.00 -12.66 6.93
CA ASP A 98 0.11 -12.69 8.40
C ASP A 98 -0.24 -11.32 8.99
N LEU A 99 -1.31 -11.29 9.79
CA LEU A 99 -1.78 -10.08 10.46
C LEU A 99 -0.84 -9.60 11.57
N PHE A 100 -0.06 -10.49 12.18
CA PHE A 100 0.90 -10.17 13.24
C PHE A 100 2.27 -9.77 12.72
N PHE A 101 2.50 -9.94 11.41
CA PHE A 101 3.69 -9.44 10.74
C PHE A 101 3.60 -7.92 10.63
N HIS A 102 4.25 -7.24 11.58
CA HIS A 102 4.46 -5.81 11.56
C HIS A 102 5.84 -5.47 12.11
N TYR A 103 6.74 -5.05 11.23
CA TYR A 103 8.09 -4.66 11.57
C TYR A 103 8.28 -3.19 11.23
N TYR A 104 9.09 -2.50 12.02
CA TYR A 104 9.44 -1.12 11.72
C TYR A 104 10.94 -0.88 11.86
N HIS A 105 11.43 0.05 11.06
CA HIS A 105 12.77 0.61 11.12
C HIS A 105 12.60 2.11 11.28
N GLN A 106 13.14 2.69 12.35
CA GLN A 106 13.03 4.12 12.59
C GLN A 106 14.39 4.71 12.93
N LEU A 107 14.76 5.81 12.28
CA LEU A 107 16.00 6.52 12.50
C LEU A 107 15.75 8.03 12.54
N ASP A 108 16.46 8.68 13.45
CA ASP A 108 16.70 10.12 13.44
C ASP A 108 18.07 10.43 12.82
N LEU A 109 18.47 11.71 12.80
CA LEU A 109 19.77 12.13 12.29
C LEU A 109 20.95 11.41 12.98
N THR A 110 20.83 11.14 14.28
CA THR A 110 21.90 10.48 15.06
C THR A 110 22.04 9.01 14.68
N GLY A 111 20.90 8.30 14.59
CA GLY A 111 20.85 6.92 14.13
C GLY A 111 21.34 6.79 12.68
N PHE A 112 20.96 7.72 11.81
CA PHE A 112 21.45 7.73 10.43
C PHE A 112 22.96 7.87 10.32
N LYS A 113 23.61 8.74 11.12
CA LYS A 113 25.08 8.85 11.12
C LYS A 113 25.77 7.51 11.41
N THR A 114 25.19 6.73 12.33
CA THR A 114 25.71 5.39 12.64
C THR A 114 25.60 4.46 11.44
N VAL A 115 24.46 4.49 10.73
CA VAL A 115 24.25 3.72 9.49
C VAL A 115 25.16 4.20 8.36
N GLN A 116 25.34 5.52 8.23
CA GLN A 116 26.21 6.15 7.25
C GLN A 116 27.65 5.70 7.42
N ASP A 117 28.17 5.69 8.65
CA ASP A 117 29.52 5.25 8.96
C ASP A 117 29.69 3.73 8.76
N GLN A 118 28.72 2.93 9.24
CA GLN A 118 28.79 1.47 9.15
C GLN A 118 28.72 0.95 7.72
N GLN A 119 27.86 1.55 6.89
CA GLN A 119 27.60 1.10 5.53
C GLN A 119 28.28 1.98 4.47
N ARG A 120 29.04 2.99 4.90
CA ARG A 120 29.76 3.95 4.04
C ARG A 120 28.85 4.63 3.02
N LEU A 121 27.68 5.07 3.47
CA LEU A 121 26.74 5.79 2.62
C LEU A 121 27.30 7.19 2.31
N MET A 122 27.21 7.59 1.04
CA MET A 122 27.67 8.91 0.57
C MET A 122 26.56 9.97 0.57
N VAL A 123 25.35 9.61 1.00
CA VAL A 123 24.19 10.51 0.99
C VAL A 123 23.98 11.14 2.36
N GLU A 124 23.32 12.28 2.37
CA GLU A 124 22.91 12.97 3.60
C GLU A 124 21.55 12.44 4.10
N PHE A 125 21.22 12.75 5.36
CA PHE A 125 19.97 12.27 5.96
C PHE A 125 18.69 12.66 5.19
N PRO A 126 18.54 13.88 4.64
CA PRO A 126 17.36 14.23 3.83
C PRO A 126 17.17 13.37 2.57
N ASP A 127 18.25 12.83 2.02
CA ASP A 127 18.20 11.99 0.81
C ASP A 127 17.96 10.51 1.13
N TYR A 128 18.18 10.09 2.38
CA TYR A 128 18.00 8.72 2.83
C TYR A 128 16.64 8.09 2.46
N PRO A 129 15.47 8.72 2.75
CA PRO A 129 14.18 8.14 2.36
C PRO A 129 14.05 7.97 0.85
N ASN A 130 14.58 8.89 0.04
CA ASN A 130 14.53 8.79 -1.41
C ASN A 130 15.40 7.64 -1.94
N VAL A 131 16.54 7.37 -1.30
CA VAL A 131 17.39 6.21 -1.62
C VAL A 131 16.64 4.90 -1.34
N LEU A 132 16.01 4.78 -0.17
CA LEU A 132 15.18 3.63 0.20
C LEU A 132 14.06 3.40 -0.81
N ILE A 133 13.29 4.44 -1.13
CA ILE A 133 12.21 4.39 -2.11
C ILE A 133 12.72 3.93 -3.49
N ARG A 134 13.90 4.41 -3.90
CA ARG A 134 14.51 3.98 -5.16
C ARG A 134 14.86 2.50 -5.16
N MET A 135 15.48 2.00 -4.08
CA MET A 135 15.81 0.58 -3.94
C MET A 135 14.54 -0.29 -3.95
N LEU A 136 13.51 0.09 -3.19
CA LEU A 136 12.21 -0.60 -3.18
C LEU A 136 11.58 -0.64 -4.58
N ASN A 137 11.57 0.48 -5.30
CA ASN A 137 11.04 0.54 -6.66
C ASN A 137 11.87 -0.30 -7.65
N ASN A 138 13.19 -0.41 -7.46
CA ASN A 138 14.03 -1.27 -8.30
C ASN A 138 13.72 -2.75 -8.07
N CYS A 139 13.48 -3.17 -6.83
CA CYS A 139 13.01 -4.53 -6.52
C CYS A 139 11.66 -4.87 -7.17
N ILE A 140 10.77 -3.88 -7.33
CA ILE A 140 9.50 -4.06 -8.07
C ILE A 140 9.75 -4.21 -9.57
N LYS A 141 10.59 -3.34 -10.15
CA LYS A 141 10.78 -3.24 -11.60
C LYS A 141 11.66 -4.36 -12.17
N GLU A 142 12.68 -4.76 -11.43
CA GLU A 142 13.73 -5.66 -11.88
C GLU A 142 13.99 -6.77 -10.83
N PRO A 143 13.01 -7.65 -10.53
CA PRO A 143 13.11 -8.62 -9.43
C PRO A 143 14.18 -9.69 -9.63
N HIS A 144 14.75 -9.83 -10.83
CA HIS A 144 15.88 -10.74 -11.10
C HIS A 144 17.26 -10.09 -10.86
N SER A 145 17.31 -8.77 -10.87
CA SER A 145 18.53 -7.96 -10.76
C SER A 145 18.63 -7.25 -9.41
N CYS A 146 17.50 -6.82 -8.84
CA CYS A 146 17.40 -6.17 -7.55
C CYS A 146 16.51 -6.99 -6.62
N LEU A 147 17.08 -7.46 -5.51
CA LEU A 147 16.45 -8.32 -4.54
C LEU A 147 16.33 -7.60 -3.19
N ALA A 148 15.22 -7.82 -2.50
CA ALA A 148 15.02 -7.42 -1.12
C ALA A 148 14.90 -8.70 -0.29
N VAL A 149 15.90 -8.98 0.55
CA VAL A 149 15.94 -10.19 1.39
C VAL A 149 15.66 -9.78 2.82
N PHE A 150 14.56 -10.29 3.39
CA PHE A 150 14.15 -10.00 4.76
C PHE A 150 14.39 -11.21 5.65
N VAL A 151 15.38 -11.10 6.54
CA VAL A 151 15.78 -12.17 7.46
C VAL A 151 15.23 -11.87 8.85
N MET A 152 14.32 -12.71 9.31
CA MET A 152 13.77 -12.64 10.68
C MET A 152 14.61 -13.49 11.64
N GLN A 153 14.97 -12.90 12.78
CA GLN A 153 15.69 -13.56 13.87
C GLN A 153 14.70 -13.91 15.01
N GLN A 154 15.12 -14.77 15.94
CA GLN A 154 14.26 -15.22 17.04
C GLN A 154 13.98 -14.15 18.10
N ASP A 155 14.76 -13.08 18.14
CA ASP A 155 14.82 -12.08 19.21
C ASP A 155 14.10 -10.77 18.83
N VAL A 156 12.97 -10.86 18.12
CA VAL A 156 12.19 -9.74 17.55
C VAL A 156 12.96 -8.83 16.59
N HIS A 157 14.25 -9.05 16.37
CA HIS A 157 15.02 -8.33 15.37
C HIS A 157 14.88 -8.97 14.00
N ALA A 158 14.95 -8.13 12.99
CA ALA A 158 15.00 -8.55 11.61
C ALA A 158 15.94 -7.65 10.81
N ARG A 159 16.39 -8.15 9.67
CA ARG A 159 17.30 -7.45 8.78
C ARG A 159 16.77 -7.47 7.37
N LEU A 160 16.70 -6.31 6.73
CA LEU A 160 16.39 -6.19 5.32
C LEU A 160 17.67 -5.86 4.56
N ASP A 161 18.05 -6.71 3.62
CA ASP A 161 19.20 -6.50 2.75
C ASP A 161 18.74 -6.24 1.32
N PHE A 162 19.18 -5.12 0.76
CA PHE A 162 19.03 -4.84 -0.67
C PHE A 162 20.24 -5.42 -1.40
N ILE A 163 20.00 -6.38 -2.28
CA ILE A 163 21.05 -7.11 -2.97
C ILE A 163 20.89 -6.90 -4.47
N GLN A 164 21.98 -6.56 -5.15
CA GLN A 164 22.05 -6.51 -6.60
C GLN A 164 22.73 -7.76 -7.15
N ASN A 165 22.07 -8.41 -8.09
CA ASN A 165 22.62 -9.51 -8.88
C ASN A 165 23.36 -8.94 -10.09
N MET A 166 24.69 -9.05 -10.09
CA MET A 166 25.56 -8.65 -11.20
C MET A 166 25.86 -9.83 -12.16
N GLU A 167 25.02 -10.86 -12.19
CA GLU A 167 25.13 -12.12 -12.95
C GLU A 167 26.24 -13.08 -12.45
N TYR A 168 27.42 -12.56 -12.14
CA TYR A 168 28.56 -13.33 -11.65
C TYR A 168 28.80 -13.16 -10.14
N LYS A 169 28.07 -12.23 -9.49
CA LYS A 169 28.18 -11.96 -8.05
C LYS A 169 26.95 -11.23 -7.52
N PHE A 170 26.57 -11.54 -6.29
CA PHE A 170 25.63 -10.75 -5.50
C PHE A 170 26.37 -9.68 -4.71
N VAL A 171 25.90 -8.44 -4.80
CA VAL A 171 26.45 -7.28 -4.09
C VAL A 171 25.37 -6.72 -3.17
N GLU A 172 25.64 -6.71 -1.87
CA GLU A 172 24.80 -6.02 -0.89
C GLU A 172 24.97 -4.51 -1.08
N LEU A 173 23.88 -3.81 -1.35
CA LEU A 173 23.85 -2.36 -1.57
C LEU A 173 23.62 -1.61 -0.26
N MET A 174 22.73 -2.13 0.59
CA MET A 174 22.35 -1.51 1.85
C MET A 174 21.60 -2.50 2.74
N THR A 175 21.74 -2.32 4.05
CA THR A 175 21.10 -3.11 5.08
C THR A 175 20.27 -2.22 5.99
N CYS A 176 19.07 -2.64 6.37
CA CYS A 176 18.22 -1.95 7.32
C CYS A 176 17.87 -2.89 8.48
N HIS A 177 18.00 -2.40 9.71
CA HIS A 177 17.66 -3.17 10.91
C HIS A 177 16.23 -2.86 11.34
N PHE A 178 15.40 -3.90 11.39
CA PHE A 178 14.01 -3.83 11.77
C PHE A 178 13.80 -4.44 13.15
N VAL A 179 12.76 -3.98 13.83
CA VAL A 179 12.28 -4.55 15.09
C VAL A 179 10.81 -4.87 14.94
N HIS A 180 10.39 -6.01 15.48
CA HIS A 180 8.98 -6.38 15.54
C HIS A 180 8.22 -5.38 16.42
N SER A 181 7.02 -5.02 15.99
CA SER A 181 6.23 -4.02 16.69
C SER A 181 5.60 -4.60 17.95
N PRO A 182 5.47 -3.82 19.03
CA PRO A 182 4.83 -4.29 20.25
C PRO A 182 3.37 -4.66 20.00
N GLU A 183 2.84 -5.59 20.79
CA GLU A 183 1.50 -6.17 20.63
C GLU A 183 0.40 -5.10 20.53
N ASP A 184 0.46 -4.06 21.36
CA ASP A 184 -0.49 -2.94 21.32
C ASP A 184 -0.50 -2.21 19.97
N SER A 185 0.68 -2.03 19.36
CA SER A 185 0.80 -1.40 18.04
C SER A 185 0.24 -2.32 16.97
N VAL A 186 0.64 -3.60 16.98
CA VAL A 186 0.13 -4.63 16.06
C VAL A 186 -1.40 -4.68 16.11
N GLN A 187 -1.99 -4.68 17.31
CA GLN A 187 -3.44 -4.71 17.49
C GLN A 187 -4.14 -3.47 16.89
N ARG A 188 -3.55 -2.27 17.06
CA ARG A 188 -4.07 -1.04 16.43
C ARG A 188 -4.00 -1.13 14.91
N HIS A 189 -2.88 -1.57 14.35
CA HIS A 189 -2.70 -1.75 12.91
C HIS A 189 -3.67 -2.82 12.35
N ILE A 190 -3.88 -3.94 13.03
CA ILE A 190 -4.88 -4.95 12.63
C ILE A 190 -6.29 -4.35 12.67
N THR A 191 -6.63 -3.65 13.74
CA THR A 191 -7.96 -3.02 13.90
C THR A 191 -8.21 -2.00 12.80
N TYR A 192 -7.22 -1.18 12.49
CA TYR A 192 -7.26 -0.20 11.41
C TYR A 192 -7.46 -0.89 10.05
N ARG A 193 -6.63 -1.87 9.70
CA ARG A 193 -6.75 -2.62 8.43
C ARG A 193 -8.11 -3.28 8.29
N TYR A 194 -8.62 -3.91 9.35
CA TYR A 194 -9.95 -4.50 9.35
C TYR A 194 -11.05 -3.46 9.11
N LYS A 195 -11.01 -2.33 9.84
CA LYS A 195 -12.01 -1.25 9.69
C LYS A 195 -11.96 -0.63 8.29
N SER A 196 -10.76 -0.38 7.77
CA SER A 196 -10.54 0.17 6.44
C SER A 196 -11.09 -0.76 5.36
N MET A 197 -10.75 -2.06 5.41
CA MET A 197 -11.27 -3.05 4.48
C MET A 197 -12.79 -3.22 4.59
N LYS A 198 -13.34 -3.27 5.81
CA LYS A 198 -14.78 -3.39 6.05
C LYS A 198 -15.55 -2.20 5.47
N SER A 199 -15.03 -0.99 5.67
CA SER A 199 -15.65 0.22 5.13
C SER A 199 -15.58 0.23 3.60
N ARG A 200 -14.40 -0.06 3.03
CA ARG A 200 -14.23 -0.17 1.57
C ARG A 200 -15.17 -1.21 0.95
N LEU A 201 -15.35 -2.36 1.60
CA LEU A 201 -16.29 -3.39 1.18
C LEU A 201 -17.74 -2.89 1.22
N ALA A 202 -18.16 -2.25 2.32
CA ALA A 202 -19.52 -1.71 2.44
C ALA A 202 -19.82 -0.66 1.36
N LEU A 203 -18.86 0.22 1.07
CA LEU A 203 -18.96 1.21 -0.01
C LEU A 203 -19.08 0.53 -1.38
N MET A 204 -18.22 -0.45 -1.67
CA MET A 204 -18.28 -1.18 -2.94
C MET A 204 -19.58 -1.97 -3.11
N GLN A 205 -20.12 -2.55 -2.03
CA GLN A 205 -21.42 -3.23 -2.04
C GLN A 205 -22.57 -2.25 -2.33
N ASN A 206 -22.57 -1.09 -1.68
CA ASN A 206 -23.57 -0.05 -1.94
C ASN A 206 -23.50 0.44 -3.39
N ARG A 207 -22.29 0.65 -3.94
CA ARG A 207 -22.11 1.01 -5.34
C ARG A 207 -22.61 -0.06 -6.30
N LEU A 208 -22.31 -1.33 -6.03
CA LEU A 208 -22.79 -2.43 -6.84
C LEU A 208 -24.33 -2.49 -6.83
N GLN A 209 -24.95 -2.22 -5.68
CA GLN A 209 -26.41 -2.12 -5.56
C GLN A 209 -26.99 -0.95 -6.38
N GLU A 210 -26.38 0.24 -6.32
CA GLU A 210 -26.77 1.42 -7.10
C GLU A 210 -26.68 1.16 -8.61
N VAL A 211 -25.56 0.61 -9.07
CA VAL A 211 -25.35 0.25 -10.48
C VAL A 211 -26.37 -0.80 -10.91
N ASN A 212 -26.60 -1.84 -10.09
CA ASN A 212 -27.60 -2.87 -10.38
C ASN A 212 -29.00 -2.25 -10.53
N ASN A 213 -29.37 -1.33 -9.64
CA ASN A 213 -30.64 -0.61 -9.71
C ASN A 213 -30.74 0.31 -10.94
N LEU A 214 -29.66 0.98 -11.31
CA LEU A 214 -29.61 1.82 -12.51
C LEU A 214 -29.79 0.99 -13.79
N VAL A 215 -29.12 -0.18 -13.88
CA VAL A 215 -29.28 -1.11 -15.01
C VAL A 215 -30.71 -1.67 -15.05
N LYS A 216 -31.32 -2.00 -13.90
CA LYS A 216 -32.74 -2.41 -13.83
C LYS A 216 -33.66 -1.36 -14.43
N MET A 217 -33.42 -0.09 -14.11
CA MET A 217 -34.27 1.02 -14.58
C MET A 217 -34.03 1.37 -16.04
N LYS A 218 -32.78 1.31 -16.53
CA LYS A 218 -32.42 1.81 -17.87
C LYS A 218 -32.45 0.73 -18.95
N ASN A 219 -32.10 -0.52 -18.65
CA ASN A 219 -32.00 -1.61 -19.63
C ASN A 219 -32.30 -2.98 -18.98
N PRO A 220 -33.58 -3.27 -18.65
CA PRO A 220 -33.97 -4.51 -17.96
C PRO A 220 -33.64 -5.79 -18.74
N SER A 221 -33.64 -5.72 -20.07
CA SER A 221 -33.30 -6.83 -20.98
C SER A 221 -31.82 -7.25 -20.89
N LEU A 222 -30.92 -6.31 -20.65
CA LEU A 222 -29.47 -6.56 -20.51
C LEU A 222 -29.16 -7.27 -19.18
N LEU A 223 -29.94 -6.97 -18.14
CA LEU A 223 -29.84 -7.59 -16.82
C LEU A 223 -30.32 -9.06 -16.85
N LEU A 224 -31.40 -9.33 -17.58
CA LEU A 224 -31.88 -10.70 -17.85
C LEU A 224 -30.85 -11.54 -18.62
N GLN A 225 -30.11 -10.93 -19.55
CA GLN A 225 -29.01 -11.61 -20.25
C GLN A 225 -27.80 -11.86 -19.34
N LEU A 226 -27.38 -10.89 -18.51
CA LEU A 226 -26.29 -11.09 -17.55
C LEU A 226 -26.61 -12.17 -16.50
N GLN A 227 -27.85 -12.20 -15.99
CA GLN A 227 -28.31 -13.24 -15.07
C GLN A 227 -28.35 -14.64 -15.72
N ARG A 228 -28.79 -14.73 -16.99
CA ARG A 228 -28.73 -16.00 -17.74
C ARG A 228 -27.29 -16.46 -17.98
N SER A 229 -26.38 -15.53 -18.24
CA SER A 229 -24.95 -15.81 -18.50
C SER A 229 -24.22 -16.33 -17.25
N GLY A 230 -24.48 -15.72 -16.08
CA GLY A 230 -23.90 -16.16 -14.80
C GLY A 230 -24.49 -17.49 -14.28
N ALA A 231 -25.74 -17.81 -14.64
CA ALA A 231 -26.35 -19.10 -14.29
C ALA A 231 -25.81 -20.26 -15.15
N SER A 232 -25.45 -20.02 -16.41
CA SER A 232 -24.87 -21.05 -17.29
C SER A 232 -23.44 -21.46 -16.94
N SER A 233 -22.66 -20.60 -16.27
CA SER A 233 -21.30 -20.94 -15.81
C SER A 233 -21.27 -21.73 -14.49
N ALA A 234 -22.34 -21.72 -13.70
CA ALA A 234 -22.42 -22.45 -12.44
C ALA A 234 -22.78 -23.94 -12.61
N SER A 235 -23.35 -24.35 -13.75
CA SER A 235 -23.77 -25.74 -14.00
C SER A 235 -22.67 -26.66 -14.56
N THR A 236 -21.48 -26.15 -14.88
CA THR A 236 -20.40 -26.95 -15.50
C THR A 236 -19.25 -27.28 -14.54
N ALA A 237 -19.20 -26.68 -13.34
CA ALA A 237 -18.18 -26.96 -12.32
C ALA A 237 -18.52 -28.15 -11.38
N GLY A 238 -19.52 -28.96 -11.74
CA GLY A 238 -19.95 -30.12 -10.98
C GLY A 238 -20.18 -31.33 -11.88
N ARG A 239 -19.11 -31.84 -12.49
CA ARG A 239 -19.06 -33.20 -13.04
C ARG A 239 -17.64 -33.72 -13.07
#